data_AF-A0A562QSC0-F1
#
_entry.id   AF-A0A562QSC0-F1
#
_cell.length_a   1.000
_cell.length_b   1.000
_cell.length_c   1.000
_cell.angle_alpha   90.00
_cell.angle_beta   90.00
_cell.angle_gamma   90.00
#
_symmetry.space_group_name_H-M   'P 1'
#
loop_
_entity.id
_entity.type
_entity.pdbx_description
1 polymer ?
#
loop_
_entity_poly.entity_id
_entity_poly.type
_entity_poly.pdbx_seq_one_letter_code
_entity_poly.pdbx_strand_id
1 'polypeptide(L)' 'MSTFNSEKLSVEYMEGIAARKPVMPRRYTLTHSDLTGELFLTIGINYAWGKINSLRDEIFGG' A
#
# COMPACT_ATOMS: atom_id res chain seq x y z
N MET A 1 7.88 -11.49 -17.81
CA MET A 1 7.06 -11.20 -16.61
C MET A 1 7.88 -11.58 -15.40
N SER A 2 8.15 -10.62 -14.51
CA SER A 2 8.75 -10.90 -13.21
C SER A 2 7.71 -11.60 -12.33
N THR A 3 8.08 -12.72 -11.72
CA THR A 3 7.27 -13.37 -10.69
C THR A 3 7.16 -12.45 -9.49
N PHE A 4 5.93 -12.15 -9.07
CA PHE A 4 5.67 -11.42 -7.84
C PHE A 4 6.26 -12.19 -6.64
N ASN A 5 7.10 -11.52 -5.85
CA ASN A 5 7.64 -12.08 -4.61
C ASN A 5 6.86 -11.51 -3.42
N SER A 6 6.03 -12.35 -2.78
CA SER A 6 5.24 -11.99 -1.61
C SER A 6 6.08 -11.62 -0.38
N GLU A 7 7.30 -12.11 -0.27
CA GLU A 7 8.19 -11.80 0.86
C GLU A 7 8.66 -10.34 0.85
N LYS A 8 8.61 -9.68 -0.32
CA LYS A 8 8.93 -8.25 -0.45
C LYS A 8 7.73 -7.33 -0.20
N LEU A 9 6.55 -7.89 0.07
CA LEU A 9 5.34 -7.13 0.33
C LEU A 9 5.14 -6.94 1.83
N SER A 10 5.21 -5.69 2.27
CA SER A 10 4.81 -5.27 3.61
C SER A 10 3.40 -4.68 3.58
N VAL A 11 2.53 -5.12 4.47
CA VAL A 11 1.13 -4.64 4.56
C VAL A 11 0.92 -3.90 5.88
N GLU A 12 0.39 -2.68 5.79
CA GLU A 12 0.07 -1.84 6.93
C GLU A 12 -1.40 -1.40 6.88
N TYR A 13 -2.04 -1.40 8.05
CA TYR A 13 -3.40 -0.91 8.24
C TYR A 13 -3.33 0.43 8.98
N MET A 14 -3.97 1.46 8.42
CA MET A 14 -4.09 2.73 9.12
C MET A 14 -4.91 2.56 10.41
N GLU A 15 -4.78 3.52 11.33
CA GLU A 15 -5.48 3.47 12.61
C GLU A 15 -6.99 3.29 12.43
N GLY A 16 -7.58 2.39 13.24
CA GLY A 16 -9.01 2.06 13.19
C GLY A 16 -9.42 1.17 12.01
N ILE A 17 -8.49 0.75 11.15
CA ILE A 17 -8.80 -0.13 10.00
C ILE A 17 -8.70 -1.59 10.41
N ALA A 18 -9.82 -2.29 10.30
CA ALA A 18 -9.86 -3.71 10.53
C ALA A 18 -9.33 -4.50 9.33
N ALA A 19 -8.46 -5.47 9.58
CA ALA A 19 -7.90 -6.32 8.53
C ALA A 19 -8.98 -7.12 7.78
N ARG A 20 -9.91 -7.74 8.52
CA ARG A 20 -10.90 -8.69 7.99
C ARG A 20 -12.35 -8.20 8.02
N LYS A 21 -12.63 -7.01 8.56
CA LYS A 21 -13.99 -6.47 8.58
C LYS A 21 -14.20 -5.51 7.40
N PRO A 22 -15.43 -5.38 6.91
CA PRO A 22 -15.76 -4.37 5.93
C PRO A 22 -15.44 -2.97 6.49
N VAL A 23 -14.77 -2.17 5.67
CA VAL A 23 -14.47 -0.76 5.91
C VAL A 23 -14.89 -0.04 4.63
N MET A 24 -15.57 1.11 4.74
CA MET A 24 -16.04 1.87 3.58
C MET A 24 -15.71 3.36 3.73
N PRO A 25 -15.06 3.99 2.72
CA PRO A 25 -14.38 3.33 1.60
C PRO A 25 -13.15 2.53 2.10
N ARG A 26 -12.73 1.49 1.36
CA ARG A 26 -11.48 0.77 1.65
C ARG A 26 -10.47 1.07 0.54
N ARG A 27 -9.60 2.03 0.80
CA ARG A 27 -8.59 2.51 -0.13
C ARG A 27 -7.28 1.76 0.07
N TYR A 28 -6.59 1.56 -1.04
CA TYR A 28 -5.31 0.90 -1.12
C TYR A 28 -4.29 1.88 -1.71
N THR A 29 -3.17 2.07 -1.03
CA THR A 29 -2.00 2.75 -1.58
C THR A 29 -0.86 1.76 -1.64
N LEU A 30 -0.50 1.34 -2.86
CA LEU A 30 0.66 0.48 -3.10
C LEU A 30 1.84 1.36 -3.51
N THR A 31 2.93 1.29 -2.77
CA THR A 31 4.17 2.00 -3.04
C THR A 31 5.24 1.00 -3.47
N HIS A 32 5.88 1.24 -4.62
CA HIS A 32 7.03 0.48 -5.09
C HIS A 32 8.32 1.27 -4.86
N SER A 33 9.33 0.61 -4.31
CA SER A 33 10.67 1.17 -4.23
C SER A 33 11.52 0.64 -5.38
N ASP A 34 11.89 1.50 -6.32
CA ASP A 34 12.77 1.11 -7.43
C ASP A 34 14.18 0.72 -6.97
N LEU A 35 14.61 1.24 -5.81
CA LEU A 35 15.94 0.98 -5.26
C LEU A 35 16.07 -0.44 -4.67
N THR A 36 15.10 -0.88 -3.86
CA THR A 36 15.14 -2.18 -3.16
C THR A 36 14.26 -3.25 -3.81
N GLY A 37 13.34 -2.82 -4.67
CA GLY A 37 12.25 -3.64 -5.21
C GLY A 37 11.22 -4.04 -4.15
N GLU A 38 11.19 -3.36 -3.01
CA GLU A 38 10.20 -3.59 -1.95
C GLU A 38 8.85 -2.97 -2.29
N LEU A 39 7.78 -3.63 -1.81
CA LEU A 39 6.41 -3.21 -2.00
C LEU A 39 5.78 -2.92 -0.64
N PHE A 40 5.15 -1.76 -0.51
CA PHE A 40 4.45 -1.34 0.71
C PHE A 40 2.99 -1.09 0.38
N LEU A 41 2.09 -1.88 0.96
CA LEU A 41 0.65 -1.71 0.81
C LEU A 41 0.07 -1.09 2.08
N THR A 42 -0.44 0.14 1.98
CA THR A 42 -1.20 0.78 3.06
C THR A 42 -2.70 0.70 2.78
N ILE A 43 -3.47 0.24 3.77
CA ILE A 43 -4.93 0.06 3.67
C ILE A 43 -5.61 1.04 4.64
N GLY A 44 -6.53 1.85 4.12
CA GLY A 44 -7.14 2.97 4.85
C GLY A 44 -8.54 3.36 4.37
N ILE A 45 -9.21 4.25 5.09
CA ILE A 45 -10.36 5.01 4.56
C ILE A 45 -9.92 6.17 3.65
N ASN A 46 -8.65 6.57 3.77
CA ASN A 46 -7.99 7.54 2.93
C ASN A 46 -6.76 6.91 2.28
N TYR A 47 -6.31 7.47 1.15
CA TYR A 47 -5.01 7.12 0.62
C TYR A 47 -3.91 7.60 1.59
N ALA A 48 -2.76 6.93 1.56
CA ALA A 48 -1.63 7.26 2.42
C ALA A 48 -0.89 8.51 1.94
N TRP A 49 -1.59 9.65 1.84
CA TRP A 49 -1.05 10.90 1.30
C TRP A 49 0.24 11.35 1.98
N GLY A 50 0.36 11.12 3.29
CA GLY A 50 1.56 11.45 4.06
C GLY A 50 2.78 10.55 3.80
N LYS A 51 2.63 9.48 3.02
CA LYS A 51 3.71 8.55 2.66
C LYS A 51 4.16 8.67 1.20
N ILE A 52 3.47 9.49 0.41
CA ILE A 52 3.79 9.73 -1.00
C ILE A 52 5.09 10.52 -1.09
N ASN A 53 5.95 10.15 -2.03
CA ASN A 53 7.13 10.93 -2.35
C ASN A 53 7.52 10.78 -3.82
N SER A 54 8.19 11.80 -4.37
CA SER A 54 8.56 11.85 -5.79
C SER A 54 9.65 10.84 -6.21
N LEU A 55 10.16 10.02 -5.28
CA LEU A 55 11.22 9.05 -5.52
C LEU A 55 10.69 7.61 -5.59
N ARG A 56 9.37 7.43 -5.53
CA ARG A 56 8.70 6.13 -5.53
C ARG A 56 7.49 6.18 -6.45
N ASP A 57 7.07 5.02 -6.91
CA ASP A 57 5.83 4.88 -7.65
C ASP A 57 4.68 4.55 -6.70
N GLU A 58 3.59 5.32 -6.75
CA GLU A 58 2.36 5.04 -6.02
C GLU A 58 1.19 4.67 -6.93
N ILE A 59 0.49 3.60 -6.54
CA ILE A 59 -0.73 3.13 -7.18
C ILE A 59 -1.89 3.24 -6.19
N PHE A 60 -2.98 3.86 -6.64
CA PHE A 60 -4.19 4.13 -5.85
C PHE A 60 -5.33 3.21 -6.28
N GLY A 61 -5.83 2.39 -5.35
CA GLY A 61 -6.99 1.50 -5.55
C GLY A 61 -8.19 1.93 -4.69
N GLY A 62 -9.38 1.91 -5.28
CA GLY A 62 -10.65 2.28 -4.65
C GLY A 62 -11.53 1.10 -4.24
#